data_AF-A0A423XPY5-F1
#
_entry.id   AF-A0A423XPY5-F1
#
_cell.length_a   1.000
_cell.length_b   1.000
_cell.length_c   1.000
_cell.angle_alpha   90.00
_cell.angle_beta   90.00
_cell.angle_gamma   90.00
#
_symmetry.space_group_name_H-M   'P 1'
#
loop_
_entity.id
_entity.type
_entity.pdbx_description
1 polymer ?
#
loop_
_entity_poly.entity_id
_entity_poly.type
_entity_poly.pdbx_seq_one_letter_code
_entity_poly.pdbx_strand_id
1 'polypeptide(L)'
;LRCGYLAGGFIFADGSFVKEVPNDPHIFFAGEEIAMAARAWTNGYDIYFPHKILLWHFYGRRQHPKVWADHSNQAKATGSVALAWWERDQVAKQRVRTLLGLEQPPCEMGKYGLGSLSDFHSFEQAIGVNFGKRAVHPEVVGEKKLSFFSAE
;
A
#
# COMPACT_ATOMS: atom_id res chain seq x y z
N LEU A 1 -4.28 9.32 16.86
CA LEU A 1 -3.60 10.42 16.16
C LEU A 1 -3.87 10.24 14.66
N ARG A 2 -4.10 11.32 13.90
CA ARG A 2 -4.29 11.21 12.45
C ARG A 2 -2.95 10.88 11.77
N CYS A 3 -2.98 10.08 10.71
CA CYS A 3 -1.82 9.75 9.89
C CYS A 3 -2.23 9.56 8.42
N GLY A 4 -1.26 9.29 7.55
CA GLY A 4 -1.51 8.88 6.16
C GLY A 4 -1.00 7.47 5.83
N TYR A 5 -0.77 6.64 6.85
CA TYR A 5 -0.25 5.28 6.68
C TYR A 5 -1.19 4.26 7.31
N LEU A 6 -1.37 3.14 6.63
CA LEU A 6 -2.26 2.07 7.05
C LEU A 6 -1.50 0.75 7.05
N ALA A 7 -1.70 -0.07 8.08
CA ALA A 7 -1.11 -1.40 8.18
C ALA A 7 -2.11 -2.45 7.64
N GLY A 8 -1.76 -3.15 6.56
CA GLY A 8 -2.67 -4.02 5.83
C GLY A 8 -3.19 -5.22 6.64
N GLY A 9 -2.48 -5.57 7.72
CA GLY A 9 -2.82 -6.69 8.59
C GLY A 9 -3.82 -6.39 9.71
N PHE A 10 -4.17 -5.12 9.97
CA PHE A 10 -5.08 -4.75 11.07
C PHE A 10 -5.75 -3.39 10.83
N ILE A 11 -7.02 -3.44 10.40
CA ILE A 11 -7.82 -2.26 10.02
C ILE A 11 -9.22 -2.41 10.61
N PHE A 12 -9.75 -1.31 11.16
CA PHE A 12 -11.16 -1.18 11.55
C PHE A 12 -11.76 -0.01 10.78
N ALA A 13 -12.85 -0.27 10.07
CA ALA A 13 -13.60 0.71 9.29
C ALA A 13 -15.06 0.26 9.16
N ASP A 14 -15.92 1.11 8.62
CA ASP A 14 -17.27 0.71 8.22
C ASP A 14 -17.22 -0.40 7.14
N GLY A 15 -18.27 -1.21 7.05
CA GLY A 15 -18.40 -2.25 6.04
C GLY A 15 -18.38 -1.73 4.60
N SER A 16 -18.64 -0.44 4.36
CA SER A 16 -18.48 0.19 3.05
C SER A 16 -17.02 0.20 2.57
N PHE A 17 -16.04 0.24 3.48
CA PHE A 17 -14.62 0.35 3.15
C PHE A 17 -14.14 -0.77 2.23
N VAL A 18 -14.60 -2.01 2.45
CA VAL A 18 -14.20 -3.16 1.61
C VAL A 18 -14.80 -3.10 0.20
N LYS A 19 -15.84 -2.29 -0.03
CA LYS A 19 -16.47 -2.08 -1.34
C LYS A 19 -15.83 -0.90 -2.07
N GLU A 20 -15.51 0.17 -1.34
CA GLU A 20 -14.94 1.41 -1.89
C GLU A 20 -13.43 1.31 -2.09
N VAL A 21 -12.72 0.68 -1.15
CA VAL A 21 -11.26 0.50 -1.16
C VAL A 21 -10.91 -1.00 -1.09
N PRO A 22 -11.42 -1.85 -2.03
CA PRO A 22 -11.10 -3.28 -2.02
C PRO A 22 -9.61 -3.51 -2.24
N ASN A 23 -9.06 -4.59 -1.67
CA ASN A 23 -7.73 -5.08 -2.02
C ASN A 23 -7.62 -5.28 -3.53
N ASP A 24 -6.53 -4.78 -4.13
CA ASP A 24 -6.23 -5.04 -5.53
C ASP A 24 -5.71 -6.48 -5.66
N PRO A 25 -6.41 -7.39 -6.38
CA PRO A 25 -6.04 -8.79 -6.46
C PRO A 25 -4.71 -9.03 -7.22
N HIS A 26 -4.18 -8.02 -7.89
CA HIS A 26 -2.92 -8.10 -8.61
C HIS A 26 -1.73 -7.56 -7.81
N ILE A 27 -1.96 -6.91 -6.66
CA ILE A 27 -0.88 -6.59 -5.73
C ILE A 27 -0.53 -7.86 -4.95
N PHE A 28 0.76 -8.18 -4.90
CA PHE A 28 1.28 -9.41 -4.33
C PHE A 28 2.36 -9.08 -3.29
N PHE A 29 2.09 -9.49 -2.05
CA PHE A 29 2.97 -9.40 -0.88
C PHE A 29 3.34 -8.00 -0.38
N ALA A 30 3.71 -7.06 -1.25
CA ALA A 30 4.19 -5.73 -0.86
C ALA A 30 3.56 -4.61 -1.70
N GLY A 31 3.36 -3.47 -1.06
CA GLY A 31 2.87 -2.22 -1.67
C GLY A 31 1.36 -2.03 -1.54
N GLU A 32 0.65 -3.02 -1.01
CA GLU A 32 -0.77 -2.95 -0.68
C GLU A 32 -1.06 -1.88 0.37
N GLU A 33 -0.17 -1.70 1.35
CA GLU A 33 -0.36 -0.74 2.45
C GLU A 33 -0.40 0.70 1.94
N ILE A 34 0.62 1.11 1.18
CA ILE A 34 0.68 2.46 0.61
C ILE A 34 -0.40 2.67 -0.46
N ALA A 35 -0.69 1.64 -1.27
CA ALA A 35 -1.74 1.71 -2.27
C ALA A 35 -3.13 1.87 -1.63
N MET A 36 -3.41 1.11 -0.56
CA MET A 36 -4.66 1.20 0.18
C MET A 36 -4.77 2.55 0.91
N ALA A 37 -3.69 3.04 1.52
CA ALA A 37 -3.69 4.34 2.19
C ALA A 37 -4.00 5.49 1.22
N ALA A 38 -3.34 5.53 0.05
CA ALA A 38 -3.60 6.54 -0.98
C ALA A 38 -5.05 6.48 -1.49
N ARG A 39 -5.58 5.27 -1.70
CA ARG A 39 -6.96 5.07 -2.16
C ARG A 39 -7.98 5.41 -1.09
N ALA A 40 -7.75 5.05 0.17
CA ALA A 40 -8.60 5.43 1.29
C ALA A 40 -8.66 6.95 1.41
N TRP A 41 -7.52 7.62 1.40
CA TRP A 41 -7.44 9.08 1.46
C TRP A 41 -8.24 9.74 0.32
N THR A 42 -8.00 9.32 -0.91
CA THR A 42 -8.68 9.88 -2.09
C THR A 42 -10.18 9.50 -2.19
N ASN A 43 -10.64 8.53 -1.39
CA ASN A 43 -12.06 8.22 -1.15
C ASN A 43 -12.61 8.91 0.12
N GLY A 44 -11.92 9.90 0.68
CA GLY A 44 -12.42 10.71 1.79
C GLY A 44 -12.32 10.07 3.18
N TYR A 45 -11.57 8.98 3.31
CA TYR A 45 -11.32 8.36 4.62
C TYR A 45 -10.21 9.10 5.38
N ASP A 46 -10.47 9.35 6.65
CA ASP A 46 -9.43 9.72 7.60
C ASP A 46 -8.79 8.48 8.21
N ILE A 47 -7.45 8.46 8.24
CA ILE A 47 -6.68 7.35 8.81
C ILE A 47 -6.18 7.76 10.20
N TYR A 48 -6.43 6.89 11.18
CA TYR A 48 -6.00 7.09 12.56
C TYR A 48 -5.27 5.85 13.06
N PHE A 49 -4.24 6.06 13.87
CA PHE A 49 -3.58 4.99 14.62
C PHE A 49 -3.84 5.12 16.14
N PRO A 50 -3.92 3.99 16.86
CA PRO A 50 -4.06 4.00 18.30
C PRO A 50 -2.78 4.52 18.97
N HIS A 51 -2.93 5.35 20.00
CA HIS A 51 -1.80 5.84 20.80
C HIS A 51 -1.20 4.77 21.75
N LYS A 52 -1.78 3.56 21.74
CA LYS A 52 -1.34 2.40 22.51
C LYS A 52 -1.14 1.22 21.58
N ILE A 53 -0.18 0.37 21.91
CA ILE A 53 0.06 -0.88 21.19
C ILE A 53 -1.09 -1.84 21.53
N LEU A 54 -1.82 -2.29 20.51
CA LEU A 54 -2.94 -3.22 20.67
C LEU A 54 -2.59 -4.66 20.26
N LEU A 55 -1.60 -4.84 19.39
CA LEU A 55 -1.17 -6.15 18.87
C LEU A 55 0.28 -6.10 18.39
N TRP A 56 0.87 -7.29 18.23
CA TRP A 56 2.19 -7.49 17.65
C TRP A 56 2.11 -8.39 16.42
N HIS A 57 2.88 -8.07 15.38
CA HIS A 57 3.02 -8.91 14.20
C HIS A 57 4.25 -9.81 14.32
N PHE A 58 4.08 -11.12 14.14
CA PHE A 58 5.19 -12.09 14.19
C PHE A 58 5.93 -12.15 12.83
N TYR A 59 6.91 -11.27 12.63
CA TYR A 59 7.63 -11.16 11.34
C TYR A 59 8.65 -12.28 11.08
N GLY A 60 9.41 -12.68 12.09
CA GLY A 60 10.64 -13.46 11.90
C GLY A 60 10.46 -14.77 11.13
N ARG A 61 9.38 -15.51 11.43
CA ARG A 61 8.87 -16.71 10.71
C ARG A 61 9.94 -17.58 10.02
N ARG A 62 11.12 -17.75 10.61
CA ARG A 62 12.31 -18.32 9.93
C ARG A 62 12.10 -19.77 9.49
N GLN A 63 11.38 -20.52 10.32
CA GLN A 63 11.10 -21.94 10.10
C GLN A 63 9.74 -22.19 9.43
N HIS A 64 8.98 -21.12 9.13
CA HIS A 64 7.64 -21.27 8.56
C HIS A 64 7.67 -21.12 7.04
N PRO A 65 6.76 -21.83 6.34
CA PRO A 65 6.60 -21.66 4.90
C PRO A 65 6.26 -20.21 4.57
N LYS A 66 6.75 -19.78 3.41
CA LYS A 66 6.52 -18.44 2.86
C LYS A 66 5.87 -18.61 1.50
N VAL A 67 5.05 -17.65 1.10
CA VAL A 67 4.34 -17.67 -0.19
C VAL A 67 5.25 -17.86 -1.41
N TRP A 68 6.52 -17.46 -1.31
CA TRP A 68 7.53 -17.65 -2.35
C TRP A 68 7.82 -19.13 -2.67
N ALA A 69 7.68 -20.01 -1.67
CA ALA A 69 7.87 -21.45 -1.84
C ALA A 69 6.71 -22.07 -2.64
N ASP A 70 5.48 -21.62 -2.39
CA ASP A 70 4.27 -22.09 -3.08
C ASP A 70 4.18 -21.54 -4.51
N HIS A 71 4.65 -20.32 -4.72
CA HIS A 71 4.67 -19.64 -6.02
C HIS A 71 6.06 -19.75 -6.68
N SER A 72 6.64 -20.94 -6.70
CA SER A 72 7.98 -21.18 -7.27
C SER A 72 7.94 -21.32 -8.81
N ASN A 73 9.13 -21.27 -9.45
CA ASN A 73 9.27 -21.59 -10.87
C ASN A 73 8.83 -23.03 -11.18
N GLN A 74 9.07 -23.97 -10.24
CA GLN A 74 8.61 -25.35 -10.37
C GLN A 74 7.09 -25.42 -10.33
N ALA A 75 6.44 -24.75 -9.36
CA ALA A 75 4.99 -24.70 -9.28
C ALA A 75 4.35 -24.10 -10.54
N LYS A 76 5.03 -23.14 -11.19
CA LYS A 76 4.63 -22.63 -12.50
C LYS A 76 4.81 -23.67 -13.60
N ALA A 77 5.98 -24.32 -13.67
CA ALA A 77 6.27 -25.32 -14.69
C ALA A 77 5.33 -26.54 -14.63
N THR A 78 4.84 -26.90 -13.45
CA THR A 78 3.85 -27.97 -13.25
C THR A 78 2.40 -27.51 -13.44
N GLY A 79 2.17 -26.21 -13.71
CA GLY A 79 0.83 -25.63 -13.88
C GLY A 79 0.05 -25.43 -12.57
N SER A 80 0.67 -25.61 -11.40
CA SER A 80 0.04 -25.40 -10.09
C SER A 80 -0.25 -23.93 -9.80
N VAL A 81 0.55 -23.02 -10.39
CA VAL A 81 0.30 -21.57 -10.40
C VAL A 81 0.52 -21.01 -11.80
N ALA A 82 -0.23 -19.97 -12.17
CA ALA A 82 -0.04 -19.30 -13.47
C ALA A 82 1.27 -18.50 -13.55
N LEU A 83 1.69 -17.91 -12.43
CA LEU A 83 2.84 -17.02 -12.33
C LEU A 83 3.67 -17.39 -11.10
N ALA A 84 4.99 -17.43 -11.30
CA ALA A 84 5.94 -17.48 -10.19
C ALA A 84 5.88 -16.18 -9.39
N TRP A 85 6.37 -16.22 -8.16
CA TRP A 85 6.24 -15.13 -7.20
C TRP A 85 6.87 -13.83 -7.70
N TRP A 86 7.99 -13.91 -8.41
CA TRP A 86 8.72 -12.74 -8.90
C TRP A 86 7.97 -12.08 -10.07
N GLU A 87 7.25 -12.86 -10.88
CA GLU A 87 6.39 -12.31 -11.94
C GLU A 87 5.19 -11.57 -11.34
N ARG A 88 4.60 -12.15 -10.29
CA ARG A 88 3.52 -11.50 -9.53
C ARG A 88 4.00 -10.20 -8.88
N ASP A 89 5.19 -10.22 -8.29
CA ASP A 89 5.82 -9.04 -7.70
C ASP A 89 6.10 -7.94 -8.74
N GLN A 90 6.52 -8.29 -9.97
CA GLN A 90 6.67 -7.30 -11.05
C GLN A 90 5.34 -6.63 -11.42
N VAL A 91 4.26 -7.43 -11.56
CA VAL A 91 2.91 -6.90 -11.82
C VAL A 91 2.45 -6.01 -10.66
N ALA A 92 2.62 -6.47 -9.42
CA ALA A 92 2.25 -5.71 -8.23
C ALA A 92 2.95 -4.35 -8.18
N LYS A 93 4.27 -4.33 -8.39
CA LYS A 93 5.06 -3.10 -8.42
C LYS A 93 4.65 -2.17 -9.55
N GLN A 94 4.34 -2.68 -10.74
CA GLN A 94 3.83 -1.87 -11.85
C GLN A 94 2.52 -1.16 -11.49
N ARG A 95 1.60 -1.87 -10.83
CA ARG A 95 0.31 -1.32 -10.39
C ARG A 95 0.48 -0.28 -9.30
N VAL A 96 1.32 -0.54 -8.30
CA VAL A 96 1.64 0.43 -7.24
C VAL A 96 2.30 1.67 -7.84
N ARG A 97 3.28 1.53 -8.74
CA ARG A 97 3.89 2.67 -9.43
C ARG A 97 2.87 3.42 -10.29
N THR A 98 1.95 2.74 -10.96
CA THR A 98 0.87 3.38 -11.73
C THR A 98 -0.01 4.24 -10.81
N LEU A 99 -0.47 3.67 -9.71
CA LEU A 99 -1.31 4.36 -8.73
C LEU A 99 -0.62 5.61 -8.15
N LEU A 100 0.68 5.54 -7.92
CA LEU A 100 1.50 6.63 -7.36
C LEU A 100 2.03 7.61 -8.44
N GLY A 101 1.63 7.47 -9.71
CA GLY A 101 2.05 8.36 -10.79
C GLY A 101 3.51 8.18 -11.25
N LEU A 102 4.11 7.01 -11.01
CA LEU A 102 5.52 6.69 -11.28
C LEU A 102 5.73 5.74 -12.46
N GLU A 103 4.68 5.12 -12.99
CA GLU A 103 4.76 4.18 -14.10
C GLU A 103 4.48 4.87 -15.45
N GLN A 104 5.27 4.56 -16.48
CA GLN A 104 5.07 5.07 -17.84
C GLN A 104 5.32 3.98 -18.90
N PRO A 105 4.33 3.64 -19.74
CA PRO A 105 2.93 4.06 -19.66
C PRO A 105 2.22 3.45 -18.43
N PRO A 106 1.22 4.12 -17.85
CA PRO A 106 0.44 3.57 -16.75
C PRO A 106 -0.31 2.30 -17.18
N CYS A 107 -0.50 1.36 -16.26
CA CYS A 107 -1.35 0.19 -16.51
C CYS A 107 -2.83 0.45 -16.17
N GLU A 108 -3.75 -0.32 -16.75
CA GLU A 108 -5.17 -0.22 -16.42
C GLU A 108 -5.47 -0.58 -14.97
N MET A 109 -6.04 0.36 -14.20
CA MET A 109 -6.33 0.16 -12.78
C MET A 109 -7.78 -0.28 -12.53
N GLY A 110 -8.71 0.00 -13.44
CA GLY A 110 -10.14 -0.22 -13.22
C GLY A 110 -10.61 0.43 -11.91
N LYS A 111 -11.38 -0.29 -11.10
CA LYS A 111 -11.85 0.18 -9.77
C LYS A 111 -10.76 0.28 -8.70
N TYR A 112 -9.52 -0.13 -9.00
CA TYR A 112 -8.40 -0.11 -8.06
C TYR A 112 -7.52 1.15 -8.21
N GLY A 113 -7.98 2.14 -8.97
CA GLY A 113 -7.37 3.46 -9.03
C GLY A 113 -7.63 4.30 -7.77
N LEU A 114 -7.17 5.55 -7.81
CA LEU A 114 -7.46 6.57 -6.80
C LEU A 114 -8.95 6.93 -6.79
N GLY A 115 -9.44 7.35 -5.63
CA GLY A 115 -10.76 7.95 -5.50
C GLY A 115 -10.81 9.39 -6.03
N SER A 116 -11.99 10.01 -5.94
CA SER A 116 -12.25 11.37 -6.46
C SER A 116 -12.71 12.37 -5.41
N LEU A 117 -12.80 11.96 -4.14
CA LEU A 117 -13.30 12.81 -3.05
C LEU A 117 -12.20 13.69 -2.43
N SER A 118 -10.94 13.31 -2.59
CA SER A 118 -9.80 14.12 -2.18
C SER A 118 -8.65 13.97 -3.17
N ASP A 119 -7.84 15.02 -3.27
CA ASP A 119 -6.75 15.06 -4.23
C ASP A 119 -5.53 14.25 -3.75
N PHE A 120 -4.81 13.63 -4.69
CA PHE A 120 -3.63 12.82 -4.39
C PHE A 120 -2.44 13.66 -3.91
N HIS A 121 -2.30 14.91 -4.36
CA HIS A 121 -1.25 15.78 -3.87
C HIS A 121 -1.46 16.14 -2.39
N SER A 122 -2.71 16.25 -1.93
CA SER A 122 -2.99 16.44 -0.50
C SER A 122 -2.54 15.24 0.35
N PHE A 123 -2.64 14.02 -0.20
CA PHE A 123 -2.08 12.83 0.44
C PHE A 123 -0.56 12.91 0.52
N GLU A 124 0.12 13.23 -0.59
CA GLU A 124 1.57 13.45 -0.65
C GLU A 124 2.05 14.46 0.40
N GLN A 125 1.36 15.61 0.50
CA GLN A 125 1.63 16.64 1.50
C GLN A 125 1.45 16.10 2.91
N ALA A 126 0.33 15.42 3.18
CA ALA A 126 0.01 14.88 4.49
C ALA A 126 1.05 13.86 5.00
N ILE A 127 1.65 13.07 4.11
CA ILE A 127 2.70 12.12 4.48
C ILE A 127 4.13 12.68 4.33
N GLY A 128 4.28 13.90 3.82
CA GLY A 128 5.58 14.52 3.57
C GLY A 128 6.41 13.79 2.52
N VAL A 129 5.78 13.17 1.52
CA VAL A 129 6.47 12.44 0.45
C VAL A 129 6.05 13.03 -0.89
N ASN A 130 7.02 13.30 -1.75
CA ASN A 130 6.77 13.62 -3.16
C ASN A 130 7.24 12.44 -4.01
N PHE A 131 6.29 11.65 -4.53
CA PHE A 131 6.61 10.45 -5.28
C PHE A 131 7.32 10.82 -6.59
N GLY A 132 6.79 11.80 -7.33
CA GLY A 132 7.34 12.20 -8.64
C GLY A 132 8.80 12.64 -8.58
N LYS A 133 9.17 13.39 -7.54
CA LYS A 133 10.56 13.82 -7.28
C LYS A 133 11.39 12.80 -6.51
N ARG A 134 10.79 11.70 -6.04
CA ARG A 134 11.42 10.69 -5.17
C ARG A 134 12.08 11.34 -3.96
N ALA A 135 11.39 12.30 -3.36
CA ALA A 135 11.88 13.11 -2.26
C ALA A 135 10.94 13.00 -1.06
N VAL A 136 11.49 13.22 0.12
CA VAL A 136 10.74 13.26 1.39
C VAL A 136 11.07 14.56 2.11
N HIS A 137 10.10 15.06 2.88
CA HIS A 137 10.33 16.20 3.76
C HIS A 137 11.41 15.82 4.79
N PRO A 138 12.37 16.71 5.12
CA PRO A 138 13.45 16.39 6.05
C PRO A 138 12.97 15.85 7.40
N GLU A 139 11.80 16.29 7.87
CA GLU A 139 11.23 15.84 9.15
C GLU A 139 10.73 14.40 9.15
N VAL A 140 10.42 13.82 7.97
CA VAL A 140 10.03 12.41 7.84
C VAL A 140 11.21 11.49 8.19
N VAL A 141 12.43 11.92 7.85
CA VAL A 141 13.68 11.18 8.08
C VAL A 141 14.52 11.73 9.23
N GLY A 142 14.07 12.82 9.86
CA GLY A 142 14.73 13.45 11.00
C GLY A 142 14.57 12.67 12.31
N GLU A 143 15.15 13.19 13.40
CA GLU A 143 15.19 12.47 14.69
C GLU A 143 13.80 12.19 15.28
N LYS A 144 12.88 13.15 15.20
CA LYS A 144 11.51 13.02 15.71
C LYS A 144 10.57 12.22 14.80
N LYS A 145 10.99 11.94 13.55
CA LYS A 145 10.26 11.18 12.51
C LYS A 145 8.77 11.54 12.44
N LEU A 146 8.48 12.74 11.94
CA LEU A 146 7.09 13.15 11.73
C LEU A 146 6.48 12.37 10.55
N SER A 147 5.36 11.70 10.82
CA SER A 147 4.65 10.85 9.85
C SER A 147 3.34 11.46 9.37
N PHE A 148 3.04 12.69 9.76
CA PHE A 148 1.83 13.40 9.36
C PHE A 148 2.01 14.92 9.42
N PHE A 149 1.60 15.62 8.37
CA PHE A 149 1.59 17.07 8.26
C PHE A 149 0.14 17.54 8.11
N SER A 150 -0.36 18.30 9.07
CA SER A 150 -1.66 18.95 8.94
C SER A 150 -1.54 20.16 8.02
N ALA A 151 -2.57 20.40 7.20
CA ALA A 151 -2.83 21.72 6.66
C ALA A 151 -3.31 22.61 7.81
N GLU A 152 -2.38 23.19 8.57
CA GLU A 152 -2.68 24.42 9.33
C GLU A 152 -2.80 25.61 8.37
#